data_AF-A0A382HU77-F1
#
_entry.id   AF-A0A382HU77-F1
#
_cell.length_a   1.000
_cell.length_b   1.000
_cell.length_c   1.000
_cell.angle_alpha   90.00
_cell.angle_beta   90.00
_cell.angle_gamma   90.00
#
_symmetry.space_group_name_H-M   'P 1'
#
loop_
_entity.id
_entity.type
_entity.pdbx_description
1 polymer ?
#
loop_
_entity_poly.entity_id
_entity_poly.type
_entity_poly.pdbx_seq_one_letter_code
_entity_poly.pdbx_strand_id
1 'polypeptide(L)'
;MMDQTRTISRGLTALALVGVMALAACDFEVTNPGPVQDGNLNDAGAHQGIVNGGIRAVQSGVGAYGLLGGAITHDLMASGHTGSAGVRPEEEVAKLSDEYDGRGSWGGLHRGRWINQEALRRFASEEAGVTNLSSYKPAAEANFWAGIALRTLMENACSTVIDGGAPSGKLDYAPLAIAHF
;
A
#
# COMPACT_ATOMS: atom_id res chain seq x y z
N MET A 1 27.85 64.56 10.35
CA MET A 1 27.43 63.65 9.25
C MET A 1 27.80 62.18 9.47
N MET A 2 28.78 61.84 10.34
CA MET A 2 29.16 60.43 10.65
C MET A 2 28.24 59.70 11.66
N ASP A 3 27.38 60.43 12.40
CA ASP A 3 26.55 59.85 13.46
C ASP A 3 25.22 59.22 12.93
N GLN A 4 24.65 59.82 11.87
CA GLN A 4 23.44 59.33 11.20
C GLN A 4 23.65 57.97 10.48
N THR A 5 24.83 57.74 9.92
CA THR A 5 25.13 56.50 9.17
C THR A 5 25.23 55.29 10.11
N ARG A 6 25.74 55.48 11.33
CA ARG A 6 25.81 54.44 12.36
C ARG A 6 24.44 54.07 12.93
N THR A 7 23.57 55.05 13.14
CA THR A 7 22.18 54.83 13.61
C THR A 7 21.34 54.11 12.56
N ILE A 8 21.47 54.46 11.28
CA ILE A 8 20.79 53.76 10.17
C ILE A 8 21.27 52.30 10.06
N SER A 9 22.58 52.04 10.17
CA SER A 9 23.12 50.67 10.09
C SER A 9 22.64 49.77 11.23
N ARG A 10 22.55 50.30 12.45
CA ARG A 10 22.05 49.60 13.65
C ARG A 10 20.54 49.37 13.61
N GLY A 11 19.80 50.32 13.05
CA GLY A 11 18.36 50.17 12.81
C GLY A 11 18.05 49.06 11.80
N LEU A 12 18.81 48.97 10.72
CA LEU A 12 18.68 47.90 9.72
C LEU A 12 19.02 46.51 10.30
N THR A 13 20.04 46.41 11.15
CA THR A 13 20.40 45.13 11.79
C THR A 13 19.32 44.68 12.78
N ALA A 14 18.75 45.60 13.57
CA ALA A 14 17.66 45.29 14.48
C ALA A 14 16.39 44.84 13.74
N LEU A 15 16.03 45.50 12.63
CA LEU A 15 14.91 45.10 11.76
C LEU A 15 15.12 43.73 11.12
N ALA A 16 16.34 43.43 10.66
CA ALA A 16 16.68 42.13 10.11
C ALA A 16 16.60 41.00 11.16
N LEU A 17 17.08 41.25 12.38
CA LEU A 17 16.98 40.29 13.49
C LEU A 17 15.53 40.03 13.90
N VAL A 18 14.69 41.07 13.95
CA VAL A 18 13.26 40.91 14.23
C VAL A 18 12.56 40.15 13.10
N GLY A 19 12.91 40.41 11.84
CA GLY A 19 12.37 39.66 10.69
C GLY A 19 12.75 38.18 10.70
N VAL A 20 14.00 37.85 11.04
CA VAL A 20 14.45 36.46 11.17
C VAL A 20 13.78 35.77 12.36
N MET A 21 13.60 36.45 13.50
CA MET A 21 12.87 35.87 14.64
C MET A 21 11.36 35.70 14.35
N ALA A 22 10.76 36.59 13.56
CA ALA A 22 9.37 36.44 13.14
C ALA A 22 9.17 35.25 12.19
N LEU A 23 10.12 35.00 11.29
CA LEU A 23 10.10 33.83 10.41
C LEU A 23 10.39 32.52 11.16
N ALA A 24 11.23 32.56 12.19
CA ALA A 24 11.52 31.40 13.04
C ALA A 24 10.39 31.06 14.05
N ALA A 25 9.49 32.02 14.33
CA ALA A 25 8.36 31.83 15.24
C ALA A 25 7.08 31.32 14.55
N CYS A 26 7.04 31.32 13.20
CA CYS A 26 5.95 30.74 12.43
C CYS A 26 6.22 29.25 12.20
N ASP A 27 5.38 28.39 12.80
CA ASP A 27 5.30 26.99 12.41
C ASP A 27 4.54 26.90 11.07
N PHE A 28 5.26 26.52 10.01
CA PHE A 28 4.70 26.31 8.69
C PHE A 28 4.29 24.85 8.46
N GLU A 29 4.39 23.97 9.48
CA GLU A 29 3.86 22.62 9.39
C GLU A 29 2.32 22.64 9.42
N VAL A 30 1.73 22.57 8.23
CA VAL A 30 0.30 22.35 8.07
C VAL A 30 0.03 20.85 8.08
N THR A 31 -0.45 20.35 9.22
CA THR A 31 -0.99 18.98 9.28
C THR A 31 -2.36 18.96 8.62
N ASN A 32 -2.52 18.19 7.53
CA ASN A 32 -3.83 17.93 6.94
C ASN A 32 -4.57 16.90 7.81
N PRO A 33 -5.64 17.26 8.54
CA PRO A 33 -6.29 16.34 9.47
C PRO A 33 -7.10 15.23 8.77
N GLY A 34 -7.27 15.28 7.44
CA GLY A 34 -8.04 14.30 6.69
C GLY A 34 -7.34 12.94 6.57
N PRO A 35 -6.11 12.86 6.02
CA PRO A 35 -5.35 11.62 5.95
C PRO A 35 -4.77 11.21 7.32
N VAL A 36 -4.67 9.89 7.53
CA VAL A 36 -3.82 9.35 8.60
C VAL A 36 -2.38 9.76 8.32
N GLN A 37 -1.75 10.43 9.29
CA GLN A 37 -0.34 10.83 9.18
C GLN A 37 0.54 9.59 9.23
N ASP A 38 1.66 9.61 8.48
CA ASP A 38 2.54 8.45 8.36
C ASP A 38 3.08 7.98 9.72
N GLY A 39 3.45 8.93 10.59
CA GLY A 39 3.96 8.62 11.94
C GLY A 39 2.94 7.89 12.83
N ASN A 40 1.64 8.11 12.64
CA ASN A 40 0.59 7.43 13.41
C ASN A 40 0.52 5.92 13.08
N LEU A 41 1.11 5.49 11.96
CA LEU A 41 1.17 4.08 11.59
C LEU A 41 2.25 3.31 12.36
N ASN A 42 3.15 4.02 13.06
CA ASN A 42 4.17 3.43 13.92
C ASN A 42 3.65 3.12 15.33
N ASP A 43 2.47 3.63 15.70
CA ASP A 43 1.85 3.33 16.97
C ASP A 43 1.47 1.85 17.04
N ALA A 44 1.86 1.16 18.12
CA ALA A 44 1.54 -0.25 18.31
C ALA A 44 0.02 -0.56 18.25
N GLY A 45 -0.82 0.42 18.59
CA GLY A 45 -2.28 0.33 18.46
C GLY A 45 -2.78 0.30 17.00
N ALA A 46 -2.01 0.83 16.05
CA ALA A 46 -2.36 0.86 14.63
C ALA A 46 -1.96 -0.42 13.88
N HIS A 47 -0.96 -1.15 14.39
CA HIS A 47 -0.34 -2.30 13.70
C HIS A 47 -1.36 -3.34 13.20
N GLN A 48 -2.29 -3.78 14.04
CA GLN A 48 -3.30 -4.75 13.62
C GLN A 48 -4.25 -4.17 12.56
N GLY A 49 -4.56 -2.87 12.62
CA GLY A 49 -5.39 -2.20 11.63
C GLY A 49 -4.75 -2.19 10.24
N ILE A 50 -3.44 -1.94 10.17
CA ILE A 50 -2.65 -1.99 8.92
C ILE A 50 -2.73 -3.40 8.32
N VAL A 51 -2.45 -4.42 9.14
CA VAL A 51 -2.47 -5.82 8.70
C VAL A 51 -3.87 -6.23 8.23
N ASN A 52 -4.93 -5.90 8.98
CA ASN A 52 -6.30 -6.18 8.59
C ASN A 52 -6.68 -5.53 7.25
N GLY A 53 -6.19 -4.31 6.99
CA GLY A 53 -6.36 -3.64 5.69
C GLY A 53 -5.68 -4.40 4.54
N GLY A 54 -4.46 -4.90 4.77
CA GLY A 54 -3.74 -5.78 3.85
C GLY A 54 -4.49 -7.08 3.60
N ILE A 55 -4.92 -7.78 4.66
CA ILE A 55 -5.70 -9.02 4.59
C ILE A 55 -6.96 -8.84 3.77
N ARG A 56 -7.75 -7.79 4.05
CA ARG A 56 -8.97 -7.49 3.30
C ARG A 56 -8.68 -7.35 1.81
N ALA A 57 -7.62 -6.63 1.44
CA ALA A 57 -7.25 -6.43 0.04
C ALA A 57 -6.84 -7.75 -0.62
N VAL A 58 -6.04 -8.59 0.06
CA VAL A 58 -5.65 -9.91 -0.46
C VAL A 58 -6.86 -10.82 -0.61
N GLN A 59 -7.72 -10.94 0.40
CA GLN A 59 -8.92 -11.79 0.35
C GLN A 59 -9.89 -11.37 -0.74
N SER A 60 -10.11 -10.05 -0.90
CA SER A 60 -10.88 -9.52 -2.03
C SER A 60 -10.28 -9.95 -3.36
N GLY A 61 -8.95 -9.95 -3.46
CA GLY A 61 -8.25 -10.34 -4.68
C GLY A 61 -8.31 -11.83 -4.99
N VAL A 62 -8.07 -12.67 -3.97
CA VAL A 62 -8.19 -14.13 -4.06
C VAL A 62 -9.62 -14.52 -4.45
N GLY A 63 -10.64 -13.94 -3.82
CA GLY A 63 -12.03 -14.22 -4.17
C GLY A 63 -12.40 -13.83 -5.60
N ALA A 64 -11.85 -12.72 -6.09
CA ALA A 64 -12.09 -12.24 -7.44
C ALA A 64 -11.49 -13.18 -8.51
N TYR A 65 -10.23 -13.62 -8.31
CA TYR A 65 -9.61 -14.63 -9.17
C TYR A 65 -10.27 -16.00 -9.05
N GLY A 66 -10.71 -16.40 -7.85
CA GLY A 66 -11.44 -17.65 -7.65
C GLY A 66 -12.76 -17.68 -8.42
N LEU A 67 -13.52 -16.58 -8.42
CA LEU A 67 -14.75 -16.51 -9.19
C LEU A 67 -14.48 -16.48 -10.70
N LEU A 68 -13.47 -15.71 -11.14
CA LEU A 68 -13.09 -15.65 -12.55
C LEU A 68 -12.67 -17.04 -13.07
N GLY A 69 -11.79 -17.74 -12.33
CA GLY A 69 -11.34 -19.08 -12.67
C GLY A 69 -12.48 -20.08 -12.72
N GLY A 70 -13.38 -20.05 -11.72
CA GLY A 70 -14.57 -20.91 -11.70
C GLY A 70 -15.54 -20.65 -12.86
N ALA A 71 -15.69 -19.38 -13.27
CA ALA A 71 -16.51 -19.01 -14.43
C ALA A 71 -15.91 -19.52 -15.74
N ILE A 72 -14.61 -19.31 -15.97
CA ILE A 72 -13.89 -19.72 -17.19
C ILE A 72 -13.87 -21.25 -17.34
N THR A 73 -13.77 -21.97 -16.23
CA THR A 73 -13.74 -23.44 -16.21
C THR A 73 -15.14 -24.08 -16.15
N HIS A 74 -16.19 -23.27 -16.03
CA HIS A 74 -17.57 -23.69 -15.85
C HIS A 74 -17.86 -24.47 -14.55
N ASP A 75 -16.95 -24.44 -13.56
CA ASP A 75 -17.22 -24.97 -12.20
C ASP A 75 -18.21 -24.09 -11.43
N LEU A 76 -18.24 -22.79 -11.74
CA LEU A 76 -19.20 -21.82 -11.23
C LEU A 76 -19.95 -21.19 -12.40
N MET A 77 -21.24 -21.44 -12.49
CA MET A 77 -22.10 -20.89 -13.55
C MET A 77 -23.20 -20.02 -12.94
N ALA A 78 -23.54 -18.93 -13.61
CA ALA A 78 -24.62 -18.07 -13.15
C ALA A 78 -25.97 -18.81 -13.19
N SER A 79 -26.70 -18.82 -12.07
CA SER A 79 -28.01 -19.48 -11.98
C SER A 79 -29.17 -18.63 -12.55
N GLY A 80 -28.89 -17.55 -13.31
CA GLY A 80 -29.90 -16.73 -13.99
C GLY A 80 -30.41 -15.49 -13.25
N HIS A 81 -29.73 -15.00 -12.21
CA HIS A 81 -30.10 -13.72 -11.59
C HIS A 81 -29.58 -12.52 -12.42
N THR A 82 -30.33 -11.42 -12.48
CA THR A 82 -29.93 -10.18 -13.16
C THR A 82 -28.57 -9.72 -12.65
N GLY A 83 -27.56 -9.84 -13.52
CA GLY A 83 -26.18 -9.49 -13.23
C GLY A 83 -25.21 -10.65 -13.05
N SER A 84 -25.61 -11.94 -13.13
CA SER A 84 -24.68 -13.11 -13.07
C SER A 84 -23.71 -13.09 -11.87
N ALA A 85 -24.14 -12.62 -10.69
CA ALA A 85 -23.26 -12.34 -9.53
C ALA A 85 -22.05 -11.44 -9.89
N GLY A 86 -22.19 -10.68 -10.97
CA GLY A 86 -21.29 -9.82 -11.72
C GLY A 86 -20.23 -10.55 -12.57
N VAL A 87 -20.37 -11.85 -12.85
CA VAL A 87 -19.62 -12.57 -13.89
C VAL A 87 -20.20 -12.19 -15.25
N ARG A 88 -19.36 -11.86 -16.22
CA ARG A 88 -19.82 -11.41 -17.53
C ARG A 88 -19.90 -12.56 -18.53
N PRO A 89 -20.80 -12.50 -19.53
CA PRO A 89 -20.86 -13.50 -20.60
C PRO A 89 -19.52 -13.69 -21.32
N GLU A 90 -18.72 -12.63 -21.44
CA GLU A 90 -17.37 -12.70 -22.04
C GLU A 90 -16.42 -13.55 -21.19
N GLU A 91 -16.48 -13.42 -19.86
CA GLU A 91 -15.65 -14.18 -18.92
C GLU A 91 -16.02 -15.67 -18.93
N GLU A 92 -17.31 -15.99 -19.08
CA GLU A 92 -17.81 -17.37 -19.20
C GLU A 92 -17.30 -18.07 -20.46
N VAL A 93 -16.92 -17.33 -21.51
CA VAL A 93 -16.31 -17.89 -22.73
C VAL A 93 -14.81 -17.59 -22.83
N ALA A 94 -14.17 -17.30 -21.69
CA ALA A 94 -12.74 -17.03 -21.56
C ALA A 94 -12.23 -15.84 -22.40
N LYS A 95 -13.08 -14.86 -22.70
CA LYS A 95 -12.69 -13.61 -23.37
C LYS A 95 -12.37 -12.54 -22.34
N LEU A 96 -11.08 -12.37 -22.07
CA LEU A 96 -10.55 -11.32 -21.18
C LEU A 96 -10.08 -10.13 -22.03
N SER A 97 -10.41 -8.91 -21.61
CA SER A 97 -9.98 -7.68 -22.27
C SER A 97 -9.33 -6.70 -21.29
N ASP A 98 -8.39 -5.90 -21.79
CA ASP A 98 -7.66 -4.89 -21.02
C ASP A 98 -8.58 -3.77 -20.48
N GLU A 99 -9.75 -3.59 -21.10
CA GLU A 99 -10.72 -2.57 -20.72
C GLU A 99 -11.34 -2.82 -19.34
N TYR A 100 -11.14 -4.01 -18.74
CA TYR A 100 -11.78 -4.36 -17.48
C TYR A 100 -10.95 -5.19 -16.47
N ASP A 101 -9.63 -5.36 -16.64
CA ASP A 101 -8.76 -6.23 -15.78
C ASP A 101 -9.24 -7.72 -15.71
N GLY A 102 -10.27 -8.08 -16.48
CA GLY A 102 -11.19 -9.16 -16.12
C GLY A 102 -11.70 -9.01 -14.68
N ARG A 103 -12.53 -9.91 -14.17
CA ARG A 103 -12.72 -10.00 -12.71
C ARG A 103 -11.44 -10.28 -11.91
N GLY A 104 -10.29 -10.44 -12.54
CA GLY A 104 -9.01 -10.51 -11.86
C GLY A 104 -8.81 -9.21 -11.08
N SER A 105 -8.50 -9.31 -9.79
CA SER A 105 -8.21 -8.13 -8.99
C SER A 105 -6.70 -8.02 -8.85
N TRP A 106 -6.02 -7.79 -9.98
CA TRP A 106 -4.58 -7.64 -10.03
C TRP A 106 -4.14 -6.50 -9.10
N GLY A 107 -4.78 -5.33 -9.24
CA GLY A 107 -4.52 -4.18 -8.37
C GLY A 107 -4.84 -4.43 -6.89
N GLY A 108 -5.85 -5.27 -6.59
CA GLY A 108 -6.22 -5.64 -5.23
C GLY A 108 -5.15 -6.50 -4.55
N LEU A 109 -4.64 -7.51 -5.24
CA LEU A 109 -3.55 -8.37 -4.75
C LEU A 109 -2.23 -7.59 -4.60
N HIS A 110 -1.89 -6.72 -5.57
CA HIS A 110 -0.71 -5.86 -5.46
C HIS A 110 -0.80 -4.91 -4.26
N ARG A 111 -1.97 -4.29 -4.04
CA ARG A 111 -2.22 -3.44 -2.87
C ARG A 111 -2.08 -4.23 -1.56
N GLY A 112 -2.73 -5.39 -1.46
CA GLY A 112 -2.67 -6.21 -0.27
C GLY A 112 -1.25 -6.68 0.05
N ARG A 113 -0.50 -7.12 -0.98
CA ARG A 113 0.92 -7.45 -0.85
C ARG A 113 1.75 -6.27 -0.36
N TRP A 114 1.60 -5.10 -0.99
CA TRP A 114 2.35 -3.90 -0.63
C TRP A 114 2.08 -3.49 0.82
N ILE A 115 0.81 -3.43 1.25
CA ILE A 115 0.44 -3.07 2.63
C ILE A 115 1.08 -4.04 3.63
N ASN A 116 1.01 -5.34 3.36
CA ASN A 116 1.57 -6.34 4.27
C ASN A 116 3.10 -6.29 4.32
N GLN A 117 3.80 -6.09 3.19
CA GLN A 117 5.25 -5.93 3.17
C GLN A 117 5.70 -4.64 3.86
N GLU A 118 4.95 -3.56 3.67
CA GLU A 118 5.19 -2.30 4.34
C GLU A 118 4.95 -2.39 5.85
N ALA A 119 3.96 -3.18 6.29
CA ALA A 119 3.76 -3.49 7.70
C ALA A 119 4.99 -4.20 8.30
N LEU A 120 5.54 -5.20 7.61
CA LEU A 120 6.77 -5.88 8.06
C LEU A 120 7.96 -4.91 8.17
N ARG A 121 8.13 -4.04 7.16
CA ARG A 121 9.19 -3.03 7.16
C ARG A 121 9.04 -2.07 8.33
N ARG A 122 7.81 -1.63 8.64
CA ARG A 122 7.50 -0.75 9.77
C ARG A 122 7.71 -1.43 11.10
N PHE A 123 7.21 -2.65 11.29
CA PHE A 123 7.38 -3.38 12.55
C PHE A 123 8.83 -3.74 12.85
N ALA A 124 9.71 -3.74 11.84
CA ALA A 124 11.14 -3.90 12.01
C ALA A 124 11.86 -2.61 12.44
N SER A 125 11.20 -1.44 12.39
CA SER A 125 11.79 -0.17 12.82
C SER A 125 11.78 -0.05 14.34
N GLU A 126 12.74 0.71 14.89
CA GLU A 126 12.79 0.99 16.32
C GLU A 126 11.57 1.81 16.80
N GLU A 127 11.04 2.66 15.91
CA GLU A 127 9.89 3.52 16.17
C GLU A 127 8.60 2.73 16.44
N ALA A 128 8.49 1.51 15.89
CA ALA A 128 7.33 0.65 16.08
C ALA A 128 7.29 -0.02 17.48
N GLY A 129 8.37 0.07 18.26
CA GLY A 129 8.42 -0.49 19.62
C GLY A 129 8.30 -2.02 19.69
N VAL A 130 8.55 -2.73 18.59
CA VAL A 130 8.48 -4.20 18.51
C VAL A 130 9.84 -4.81 18.84
N THR A 131 9.96 -5.48 20.00
CA THR A 131 11.25 -6.03 20.47
C THR A 131 11.70 -7.28 19.69
N ASN A 132 10.77 -8.12 19.23
CA ASN A 132 11.08 -9.33 18.47
C ASN A 132 10.01 -9.59 17.40
N LEU A 133 10.36 -9.26 16.16
CA LEU A 133 9.50 -9.39 14.99
C LEU A 133 9.05 -10.84 14.75
N SER A 134 9.93 -11.82 14.96
CA SER A 134 9.64 -13.24 14.70
C SER A 134 8.58 -13.83 15.64
N SER A 135 8.40 -13.23 16.81
CA SER A 135 7.32 -13.60 17.76
C SER A 135 6.11 -12.66 17.69
N TYR A 136 6.16 -11.63 16.85
CA TYR A 136 5.12 -10.61 16.80
C TYR A 136 3.96 -11.06 15.91
N LYS A 137 2.81 -11.35 16.52
CA LYS A 137 1.64 -11.91 15.81
C LYS A 137 1.23 -11.12 14.55
N PRO A 138 1.09 -9.78 14.57
CA PRO A 138 0.74 -9.02 13.37
C PRO A 138 1.78 -9.16 12.25
N ALA A 139 3.07 -9.32 12.59
CA ALA A 139 4.11 -9.57 11.59
C ALA A 139 3.95 -10.95 10.95
N ALA A 140 3.65 -11.99 11.72
CA ALA A 140 3.38 -13.32 11.17
C ALA A 140 2.18 -13.32 10.21
N GLU A 141 1.10 -12.63 10.57
CA GLU A 141 -0.08 -12.46 9.71
C GLU A 141 0.28 -11.71 8.42
N ALA A 142 0.96 -10.57 8.53
CA ALA A 142 1.39 -9.79 7.37
C ALA A 142 2.28 -10.62 6.42
N ASN A 143 3.25 -11.34 6.97
CA ASN A 143 4.16 -12.19 6.21
C ASN A 143 3.40 -13.26 5.41
N PHE A 144 2.51 -13.99 6.09
CA PHE A 144 1.69 -15.01 5.44
C PHE A 144 0.85 -14.43 4.29
N TRP A 145 0.13 -13.33 4.54
CA TRP A 145 -0.76 -12.75 3.54
C TRP A 145 -0.03 -12.06 2.38
N ALA A 146 1.20 -11.55 2.58
CA ALA A 146 2.07 -11.13 1.48
C ALA A 146 2.44 -12.31 0.57
N GLY A 147 2.81 -13.45 1.16
CA GLY A 147 3.09 -14.69 0.42
C GLY A 147 1.90 -15.20 -0.37
N ILE A 148 0.70 -15.23 0.23
CA ILE A 148 -0.55 -15.62 -0.45
C ILE A 148 -0.85 -14.72 -1.64
N ALA A 149 -0.67 -13.40 -1.49
CA ALA A 149 -0.90 -12.46 -2.59
C ALA A 149 0.02 -12.73 -3.77
N LEU A 150 1.33 -12.90 -3.52
CA LEU A 150 2.34 -13.19 -4.55
C LEU A 150 2.09 -14.55 -5.22
N ARG A 151 1.74 -15.57 -4.45
CA ARG A 151 1.40 -16.89 -4.97
C ARG A 151 0.18 -16.83 -5.89
N THR A 152 -0.87 -16.13 -5.47
CA THR A 152 -2.10 -15.97 -6.26
C THR A 152 -1.82 -15.21 -7.56
N LEU A 153 -1.02 -14.14 -7.50
CA LEU A 153 -0.57 -13.40 -8.68
C LEU A 153 0.22 -14.29 -9.65
N MET A 154 1.14 -15.10 -9.14
CA MET A 154 1.92 -16.03 -9.97
C MET A 154 1.04 -17.03 -10.72
N GLU A 155 -0.02 -17.52 -10.08
CA GLU A 155 -0.91 -18.52 -10.66
C GLU A 155 -1.85 -17.92 -11.71
N ASN A 156 -2.26 -16.67 -11.54
CA ASN A 156 -3.38 -16.09 -12.29
C ASN A 156 -3.01 -14.89 -13.19
N ALA A 157 -1.83 -14.29 -13.03
CA ALA A 157 -1.36 -13.20 -13.88
C ALA A 157 -0.25 -13.67 -14.83
N CYS A 158 -0.20 -13.09 -16.04
CA CYS A 158 0.79 -13.43 -17.06
C CYS A 158 2.14 -12.72 -16.86
N SER A 159 2.09 -11.52 -16.28
CA SER A 159 3.25 -10.65 -16.09
C SER A 159 3.39 -10.22 -14.64
N THR A 160 4.64 -10.02 -14.24
CA THR A 160 5.03 -9.52 -12.92
C THR A 160 5.41 -8.06 -13.01
N VAL A 161 4.88 -7.20 -12.13
CA VAL A 161 5.30 -5.79 -11.98
C VAL A 161 5.38 -5.45 -10.50
N ILE A 162 6.58 -5.31 -9.96
CA ILE A 162 6.78 -5.00 -8.54
C ILE A 162 7.11 -3.51 -8.40
N ASP A 163 6.29 -2.76 -7.68
CA ASP A 163 6.55 -1.39 -7.25
C ASP A 163 7.01 -0.43 -8.36
N GLY A 164 6.36 -0.51 -9.53
CA GLY A 164 6.68 0.32 -10.70
C GLY A 164 7.90 -0.13 -11.51
N GLY A 165 8.47 -1.29 -11.19
CA GLY A 165 9.55 -1.91 -11.95
C GLY A 165 9.14 -2.35 -13.36
N ALA A 166 10.13 -2.77 -14.15
CA ALA A 166 9.89 -3.28 -15.50
C ALA A 166 9.03 -4.56 -15.45
N PRO A 167 8.12 -4.76 -16.43
CA PRO A 167 7.34 -5.98 -16.52
C PRO A 167 8.25 -7.18 -16.80
N SER A 168 7.98 -8.29 -16.11
CA SER A 168 8.72 -9.54 -16.25
C SER A 168 7.77 -10.75 -16.28
N GLY A 169 8.30 -11.97 -16.30
CA GLY A 169 7.49 -13.17 -16.44
C GLY A 169 6.75 -13.52 -15.14
N LYS A 170 5.58 -14.17 -15.23
CA LYS A 170 4.79 -14.57 -14.04
C LYS A 170 5.60 -15.36 -12.99
N LEU A 171 6.57 -16.17 -13.43
CA LEU A 171 7.38 -16.99 -12.52
C LEU A 171 8.31 -16.16 -11.64
N ASP A 172 8.51 -14.88 -11.94
CA ASP A 172 9.32 -13.99 -11.12
C ASP A 172 8.63 -13.62 -9.79
N TYR A 173 7.31 -13.88 -9.66
CA TYR A 173 6.64 -13.86 -8.35
C TYR A 173 7.06 -15.04 -7.44
N ALA A 174 7.54 -16.16 -7.99
CA ALA A 174 7.85 -17.37 -7.22
C ALA A 174 8.88 -17.14 -6.10
N PRO A 175 10.09 -16.62 -6.39
CA PRO A 175 11.08 -16.39 -5.33
C PRO A 175 10.59 -15.39 -4.28
N LEU A 176 9.78 -14.40 -4.69
CA LEU A 176 9.18 -13.43 -3.77
C LEU A 176 8.17 -14.09 -2.83
N ALA A 177 7.32 -14.98 -3.36
CA ALA A 177 6.36 -15.72 -2.54
C ALA A 177 7.06 -16.67 -1.57
N ILE A 178 8.10 -17.38 -2.03
CA ILE A 178 8.89 -18.30 -1.20
C ILE A 178 9.56 -17.58 -0.03
N ALA A 179 9.99 -16.32 -0.19
CA ALA A 179 10.57 -15.55 0.91
C ALA A 179 9.61 -15.33 2.10
N HIS A 180 8.32 -15.63 1.92
CA HIS A 180 7.29 -15.53 2.96
C HIS A 180 6.84 -16.89 3.54
N PHE A 181 7.36 -18.02 3.05
CA PHE A 181 7.06 -19.38 3.52
C PHE A 181 8.30 -20.04 4.14
#